data_AF-A0A5R2NAX1-F1
#
_entry.id   AF-A0A5R2NAX1-F1
#
_cell.length_a   1.000
_cell.length_b   1.000
_cell.length_c   1.000
_cell.angle_alpha   90.00
_cell.angle_beta   90.00
_cell.angle_gamma   90.00
#
_symmetry.space_group_name_H-M   'P 1'
#
loop_
_entity.id
_entity.type
_entity.pdbx_description
1 polymer ?
#
loop_
_entity_poly.entity_id
_entity_poly.type
_entity_poly.pdbx_seq_one_letter_code
_entity_poly.pdbx_strand_id
1 'polypeptide(L)'
;VWSLVQESPGGDLPPEPAIRAEATIPGKDIQLRMTIRRNTDQTLPASHIIEMIFLTPDGFEGGGVDNILRVAMKSSEQDAGSPLIGIPAKIADGFFLVALNDTKADEDANMTLLRGQDWIDVPVVYKTGRRALLTMEKGIPGEKVFDEAIKAWQAKTAG
;
A
#
# COMPACT_ATOMS: atom_id res chain seq x y z
N VAL A 1 0.38 -11.65 -5.51
CA VAL A 1 1.48 -11.54 -6.48
C VAL A 1 2.04 -10.14 -6.43
N TRP A 2 3.36 -10.00 -6.35
CA TRP A 2 4.06 -8.72 -6.37
C TRP A 2 4.70 -8.51 -7.73
N SER A 3 4.67 -7.28 -8.24
CA SER A 3 5.21 -6.92 -9.55
C SER A 3 5.72 -5.48 -9.55
N LEU A 4 6.74 -5.23 -10.37
CA LEU A 4 7.19 -3.88 -10.68
C LEU A 4 6.40 -3.35 -11.88
N VAL A 5 5.79 -2.18 -11.75
CA VAL A 5 5.03 -1.51 -12.81
C VAL A 5 5.61 -0.12 -13.08
N GLN A 6 5.17 0.55 -14.13
CA GLN A 6 5.54 1.94 -14.43
C GLN A 6 4.31 2.81 -14.19
N GLU A 7 4.40 3.76 -13.26
CA GLU A 7 3.31 4.67 -12.88
C GLU A 7 3.81 6.10 -12.84
N SER A 8 2.96 7.05 -13.26
CA SER A 8 3.28 8.47 -13.07
C SER A 8 3.28 8.79 -11.57
N PRO A 9 4.32 9.47 -11.05
CA PRO A 9 4.33 9.92 -9.66
C PRO A 9 3.41 11.12 -9.41
N GLY A 10 2.89 11.75 -10.48
CA GLY A 10 1.93 12.84 -10.44
C GLY A 10 1.88 13.62 -11.76
N GLY A 11 0.67 14.00 -12.19
CA GLY A 11 0.45 14.75 -13.43
C GLY A 11 1.03 14.07 -14.68
N ASP A 12 1.58 14.89 -15.59
CA ASP A 12 2.16 14.45 -16.86
C ASP A 12 3.65 14.02 -16.75
N LEU A 13 4.14 13.77 -15.54
CA LEU A 13 5.52 13.34 -15.36
C LEU A 13 5.75 11.94 -15.97
N PRO A 14 6.96 11.67 -16.51
CA PRO A 14 7.30 10.36 -17.02
C PRO A 14 7.06 9.27 -15.97
N PRO A 15 6.49 8.11 -16.35
CA PRO A 15 6.33 6.99 -15.45
C PRO A 15 7.66 6.57 -14.82
N GLU A 16 7.60 6.19 -13.55
CA GLU A 16 8.71 5.62 -12.81
C GLU A 16 8.33 4.27 -12.21
N PRO A 17 9.31 3.43 -11.82
CA PRO A 17 9.02 2.16 -11.18
C PRO A 17 8.12 2.32 -9.96
N ALA A 18 7.07 1.52 -9.87
CA ALA A 18 6.15 1.45 -8.74
C ALA A 18 5.88 0.00 -8.36
N ILE A 19 5.46 -0.22 -7.12
CA ILE A 19 5.21 -1.55 -6.58
C ILE A 19 3.72 -1.86 -6.77
N ARG A 20 3.38 -3.00 -7.36
CA ARG A 20 2.01 -3.49 -7.44
C ARG A 20 1.84 -4.84 -6.75
N ALA A 21 0.80 -4.95 -5.95
CA ALA A 21 0.31 -6.19 -5.38
C ALA A 21 -1.08 -6.52 -5.94
N GLU A 22 -1.28 -7.77 -6.31
CA GLU A 22 -2.61 -8.33 -6.58
C GLU A 22 -2.83 -9.54 -5.69
N ALA A 23 -3.90 -9.52 -4.90
CA ALA A 23 -4.23 -10.58 -3.96
C ALA A 23 -5.72 -10.95 -4.06
N THR A 24 -6.02 -12.24 -3.92
CA THR A 24 -7.39 -12.73 -3.73
C THR A 24 -7.50 -13.28 -2.31
N ILE A 25 -8.46 -12.80 -1.53
CA ILE A 25 -8.70 -13.29 -0.17
C ILE A 25 -9.43 -14.63 -0.26
N PRO A 26 -8.83 -15.74 0.23
CA PRO A 26 -9.47 -17.05 0.17
C PRO A 26 -10.81 -17.07 0.93
N GLY A 27 -11.79 -17.78 0.37
CA GLY A 27 -13.10 -18.00 0.99
C GLY A 27 -14.05 -16.80 0.99
N LYS A 28 -13.64 -15.65 0.43
CA LYS A 28 -14.49 -14.45 0.29
C LYS A 28 -14.53 -13.87 -1.11
N ASP A 29 -13.69 -14.36 -2.02
CA ASP A 29 -13.51 -13.89 -3.39
C ASP A 29 -13.31 -12.37 -3.53
N ILE A 30 -12.79 -11.74 -2.48
CA ILE A 30 -12.41 -10.32 -2.50
C ILE A 30 -11.06 -10.21 -3.19
N GLN A 31 -10.97 -9.34 -4.17
CA GLN A 31 -9.72 -9.00 -4.83
C GLN A 31 -9.19 -7.67 -4.29
N LEU A 32 -7.90 -7.63 -3.99
CA LEU A 32 -7.17 -6.41 -3.65
C LEU A 32 -6.15 -6.15 -4.75
N ARG A 33 -6.21 -4.96 -5.34
CA ARG A 33 -5.09 -4.36 -6.07
C ARG A 33 -4.49 -3.24 -5.23
N MET A 34 -3.23 -3.37 -4.87
CA MET A 34 -2.45 -2.37 -4.15
C MET A 34 -1.37 -1.79 -5.08
N THR A 35 -1.18 -0.48 -5.08
CA THR A 35 -0.07 0.18 -5.77
C THR A 35 0.65 1.13 -4.80
N ILE A 36 1.96 0.98 -4.64
CA ILE A 36 2.80 1.91 -3.86
C ILE A 36 3.69 2.67 -4.84
N ARG A 37 3.60 4.00 -4.81
CA ARG A 37 4.36 4.89 -5.70
C ARG A 37 4.77 6.15 -4.99
N ARG A 38 5.80 6.83 -5.49
CA ARG A 38 6.14 8.17 -5.05
C ARG A 38 5.01 9.14 -5.36
N ASN A 39 4.95 10.20 -4.58
CA ASN A 39 4.08 11.34 -4.81
C ASN A 39 4.91 12.56 -5.19
N THR A 40 4.60 13.16 -6.32
CA THR A 40 5.18 14.46 -6.73
C THR A 40 4.11 15.53 -6.89
N ASP A 41 2.85 15.22 -6.58
CA ASP A 41 1.78 16.18 -6.54
C ASP A 41 1.94 17.08 -5.31
N GLN A 42 2.29 18.35 -5.54
CA GLN A 42 2.50 19.35 -4.48
C GLN A 42 1.20 19.78 -3.79
N THR A 43 0.04 19.43 -4.34
CA THR A 43 -1.26 19.76 -3.73
C THR A 43 -1.65 18.80 -2.62
N LEU A 44 -0.98 17.65 -2.53
CA LEU A 44 -1.17 16.63 -1.51
C LEU A 44 0.15 16.45 -0.71
N PRO A 45 0.21 16.84 0.58
CA PRO A 45 1.43 16.72 1.39
C PRO A 45 1.70 15.26 1.77
N ALA A 46 2.37 14.54 0.87
CA ALA A 46 2.73 13.15 1.00
C ALA A 46 4.01 12.85 0.24
N SER A 47 4.88 11.98 0.79
CA SER A 47 6.07 11.48 0.09
C SER A 47 5.71 10.39 -0.91
N HIS A 48 4.80 9.50 -0.51
CA HIS A 48 4.37 8.32 -1.27
C HIS A 48 2.88 8.07 -1.04
N ILE A 49 2.26 7.42 -2.03
CA ILE A 49 0.87 6.99 -1.96
C ILE A 49 0.81 5.47 -1.99
N ILE A 50 0.04 4.90 -1.07
CA ILE A 50 -0.44 3.52 -1.16
C ILE A 50 -1.88 3.58 -1.62
N GLU A 51 -2.11 3.24 -2.89
CA GLU A 51 -3.44 3.04 -3.45
C GLU A 51 -3.91 1.61 -3.17
N MET A 52 -5.16 1.46 -2.77
CA MET A 52 -5.80 0.16 -2.57
C MET A 52 -7.21 0.16 -3.18
N ILE A 53 -7.44 -0.77 -4.08
CA ILE A 53 -8.72 -1.01 -4.72
C ILE A 53 -9.19 -2.42 -4.36
N PHE A 54 -10.36 -2.48 -3.72
CA PHE A 54 -11.06 -3.69 -3.34
C PHE A 54 -12.22 -3.96 -4.27
N LEU A 55 -12.22 -5.12 -4.90
CA LEU A 55 -13.37 -5.65 -5.62
C LEU A 55 -13.99 -6.73 -4.75
N THR A 56 -15.23 -6.51 -4.32
CA THR A 56 -16.00 -7.52 -3.57
C THR A 56 -17.06 -8.13 -4.48
N PRO A 57 -17.30 -9.44 -4.41
CA PRO A 57 -18.32 -10.09 -5.21
C PRO A 57 -19.72 -9.62 -4.82
N ASP A 58 -20.67 -9.76 -5.75
CA ASP A 58 -22.07 -9.50 -5.48
C ASP A 58 -22.57 -10.36 -4.31
N GLY A 59 -23.36 -9.77 -3.42
CA GLY A 59 -23.90 -10.46 -2.25
C GLY A 59 -22.88 -10.79 -1.16
N PHE A 60 -21.65 -10.24 -1.23
CA PHE A 60 -20.68 -10.37 -0.14
C PHE A 60 -21.30 -9.91 1.19
N GLU A 61 -21.32 -10.79 2.21
CA GLU A 61 -21.98 -10.53 3.49
C GLU A 61 -21.49 -9.25 4.21
N GLY A 62 -20.25 -8.82 3.95
CA GLY A 62 -19.71 -7.58 4.50
C GLY A 62 -20.21 -6.30 3.80
N GLY A 63 -20.91 -6.40 2.67
CA GLY A 63 -21.42 -5.27 1.89
C GLY A 63 -20.34 -4.44 1.17
N GLY A 64 -19.07 -4.84 1.25
CA GLY A 64 -17.92 -4.12 0.71
C GLY A 64 -16.95 -3.67 1.80
N VAL A 65 -15.76 -3.21 1.40
CA VAL A 65 -14.82 -2.53 2.31
C VAL A 65 -15.25 -1.07 2.46
N ASP A 66 -15.49 -0.65 3.69
CA ASP A 66 -15.91 0.71 4.02
C ASP A 66 -14.76 1.60 4.47
N ASN A 67 -13.81 1.05 5.23
CA ASN A 67 -12.68 1.81 5.73
C ASN A 67 -11.40 0.96 5.83
N ILE A 68 -10.25 1.61 5.71
CA ILE A 68 -8.93 1.05 6.02
C ILE A 68 -8.35 1.86 7.19
N LEU A 69 -7.84 1.16 8.19
CA LEU A 69 -7.38 1.83 9.41
C LEU A 69 -5.94 2.32 9.29
N ARG A 70 -5.05 1.53 8.68
CA ARG A 70 -3.63 1.81 8.48
C ARG A 70 -2.99 0.72 7.60
N VAL A 71 -1.72 0.92 7.26
CA VAL A 71 -0.84 -0.13 6.74
C VAL A 71 0.30 -0.32 7.74
N ALA A 72 0.65 -1.57 8.05
CA ALA A 72 1.75 -1.89 8.95
C ALA A 72 2.69 -2.92 8.32
N MET A 73 3.97 -2.79 8.62
CA MET A 73 5.03 -3.67 8.16
C MET A 73 5.47 -4.61 9.28
N LYS A 74 5.76 -5.87 8.96
CA LYS A 74 6.01 -6.95 9.92
C LYS A 74 7.19 -7.82 9.50
N SER A 75 7.98 -8.29 10.46
CA SER A 75 9.07 -9.25 10.23
C SER A 75 8.56 -10.67 10.07
N SER A 76 7.45 -11.02 10.72
CA SER A 76 6.81 -12.32 10.60
C SER A 76 5.29 -12.22 10.68
N GLU A 77 4.58 -13.26 10.27
CA GLU A 77 3.11 -13.27 10.21
C GLU A 77 2.46 -13.03 11.59
N GLN A 78 3.06 -13.54 12.68
CA GLN A 78 2.52 -13.36 14.03
C GLN A 78 2.83 -12.01 14.69
N ASP A 79 3.74 -11.21 14.13
CA ASP A 79 4.18 -9.97 14.79
C ASP A 79 3.09 -8.90 14.78
N ALA A 80 3.09 -8.04 15.80
CA ALA A 80 2.14 -6.92 15.86
C ALA A 80 2.37 -5.87 14.76
N GLY A 81 3.60 -5.79 14.24
CA GLY A 81 3.99 -4.88 13.17
C GLY A 81 4.24 -3.44 13.60
N SER A 82 4.97 -2.70 12.76
CA SER A 82 5.18 -1.27 12.87
C SER A 82 4.33 -0.54 11.82
N PRO A 83 3.46 0.39 12.20
CA PRO A 83 2.63 1.12 11.26
C PRO A 83 3.50 2.03 10.39
N LEU A 84 3.14 2.16 9.11
CA LEU A 84 3.63 3.25 8.27
C LEU A 84 3.01 4.56 8.76
N ILE A 85 3.81 5.62 8.74
CA ILE A 85 3.41 6.95 9.15
C ILE A 85 2.71 7.61 7.97
N GLY A 86 1.38 7.63 8.03
CA GLY A 86 0.55 8.20 6.98
C GLY A 86 -0.93 8.22 7.35
N ILE A 87 -1.71 8.91 6.52
CA ILE A 87 -3.14 9.16 6.74
C ILE A 87 -3.95 8.38 5.70
N PRO A 88 -4.85 7.47 6.11
CA PRO A 88 -5.77 6.82 5.20
C PRO A 88 -6.91 7.77 4.78
N ALA A 89 -7.34 7.66 3.53
CA ALA A 89 -8.47 8.40 2.96
C ALA A 89 -9.32 7.47 2.08
N LYS A 90 -10.64 7.57 2.23
CA LYS A 90 -11.61 6.93 1.32
C LYS A 90 -11.86 7.86 0.14
N ILE A 91 -11.61 7.38 -1.07
CA ILE A 91 -11.85 8.13 -2.31
C ILE A 91 -13.23 7.79 -2.88
N ALA A 92 -13.54 6.49 -2.90
CA ALA A 92 -14.85 5.97 -3.30
C ALA A 92 -15.09 4.62 -2.61
N ASP A 93 -16.24 4.00 -2.85
CA ASP A 93 -16.49 2.65 -2.37
C ASP A 93 -15.47 1.65 -2.95
N GLY A 94 -14.78 0.93 -2.06
CA GLY A 94 -13.71 0.01 -2.43
C GLY A 94 -12.40 0.70 -2.85
N PHE A 95 -12.30 2.03 -2.91
CA PHE A 95 -11.09 2.75 -3.35
C PHE A 95 -10.56 3.68 -2.26
N PHE A 96 -9.33 3.40 -1.83
CA PHE A 96 -8.66 4.07 -0.73
C PHE A 96 -7.24 4.46 -1.09
N LEU A 97 -6.77 5.54 -0.47
CA LEU A 97 -5.36 5.94 -0.48
C LEU A 97 -4.83 5.98 0.96
N VAL A 98 -3.54 5.72 1.13
CA VAL A 98 -2.80 6.13 2.32
C VAL A 98 -1.70 7.08 1.87
N ALA A 99 -1.82 8.33 2.31
CA ALA A 99 -0.83 9.37 2.08
C ALA A 99 0.27 9.25 3.14
N LEU A 100 1.45 8.78 2.76
CA LEU A 100 2.59 8.67 3.68
C LEU A 100 3.21 10.05 3.91
N ASN A 101 3.51 10.36 5.17
CA ASN A 101 4.05 11.68 5.56
C ASN A 101 5.31 12.04 4.74
N ASP A 102 5.49 13.35 4.52
CA ASP A 102 6.55 13.94 3.70
C ASP A 102 7.67 14.63 4.49
N THR A 103 7.62 14.58 5.82
CA THR A 103 8.78 15.00 6.62
C THR A 103 9.92 14.02 6.38
N LYS A 104 11.16 14.54 6.30
CA LYS A 104 12.34 13.70 6.01
C LYS A 104 12.48 12.52 6.99
N ALA A 105 12.18 12.75 8.26
CA ALA A 105 12.25 11.72 9.30
C ALA A 105 11.20 10.62 9.10
N ASP A 106 9.95 10.99 8.78
CA ASP A 106 8.87 10.03 8.56
C ASP A 106 9.06 9.25 7.25
N GLU A 107 9.53 9.93 6.19
CA GLU A 107 9.88 9.30 4.93
C GLU A 107 10.97 8.23 5.13
N ASP A 108 12.06 8.56 5.83
CA ASP A 108 13.15 7.62 6.12
C ASP A 108 12.67 6.41 6.94
N ALA A 109 11.82 6.65 7.94
CA ALA A 109 11.23 5.59 8.74
C ALA A 109 10.35 4.66 7.89
N ASN A 110 9.48 5.23 7.05
CA ASN A 110 8.62 4.48 6.14
C ASN A 110 9.43 3.67 5.12
N MET A 111 10.46 4.27 4.50
CA MET A 111 11.33 3.57 3.53
C MET A 111 12.10 2.43 4.20
N THR A 112 12.54 2.61 5.44
CA THR A 112 13.21 1.56 6.21
C THR A 112 12.28 0.37 6.44
N LEU A 113 11.03 0.63 6.86
CA LEU A 113 10.02 -0.42 7.06
C LEU A 113 9.64 -1.10 5.74
N LEU A 114 9.40 -0.33 4.67
CA LEU A 114 9.06 -0.87 3.35
C LEU A 114 10.20 -1.70 2.76
N ARG A 115 11.46 -1.40 3.04
CA ARG A 115 12.59 -2.21 2.57
C ARG A 115 12.83 -3.45 3.42
N GLY A 116 12.84 -3.31 4.75
CA GLY A 116 13.41 -4.31 5.66
C GLY A 116 12.43 -5.26 6.34
N GLN A 117 11.14 -5.23 6.00
CA GLN A 117 10.11 -6.07 6.61
C GLN A 117 9.42 -6.94 5.55
N ASP A 118 9.03 -8.16 5.89
CA ASP A 118 8.63 -9.18 4.91
C ASP A 118 7.11 -9.26 4.72
N TRP A 119 6.34 -8.74 5.68
CA TRP A 119 4.89 -8.86 5.74
C TRP A 119 4.20 -7.50 5.81
N ILE A 120 3.00 -7.43 5.26
CA ILE A 120 2.15 -6.23 5.21
C ILE A 120 0.77 -6.56 5.79
N ASP A 121 0.37 -5.79 6.81
CA ASP A 121 -0.95 -5.87 7.42
C ASP A 121 -1.80 -4.66 7.02
N VAL A 122 -3.03 -4.91 6.59
CA VAL A 122 -4.04 -3.90 6.27
C VAL A 122 -5.33 -4.21 7.03
N PRO A 123 -5.56 -3.64 8.22
CA PRO A 123 -6.81 -3.78 8.94
C PRO A 123 -7.92 -3.00 8.23
N VAL A 124 -9.03 -3.67 7.95
CA VAL A 124 -10.19 -3.12 7.24
C VAL A 124 -11.47 -3.22 8.07
N VAL A 125 -12.42 -2.34 7.76
CA VAL A 125 -13.78 -2.37 8.28
C VAL A 125 -14.73 -2.54 7.09
N TYR A 126 -15.61 -3.52 7.15
CA TYR A 126 -16.66 -3.71 6.15
C TYR A 126 -17.85 -2.78 6.41
N LYS A 127 -18.74 -2.60 5.43
CA LYS A 127 -19.95 -1.75 5.58
C LYS A 127 -20.87 -2.20 6.72
N THR A 128 -20.80 -3.47 7.10
CA THR A 128 -21.51 -4.01 8.27
C THR A 128 -20.91 -3.62 9.62
N GLY A 129 -19.75 -2.95 9.63
CA GLY A 129 -18.98 -2.64 10.83
C GLY A 129 -18.05 -3.78 11.29
N ARG A 130 -18.12 -4.97 10.67
CA ARG A 130 -17.23 -6.08 10.99
C ARG A 130 -15.80 -5.74 10.57
N ARG A 131 -14.85 -6.00 11.47
CA ARG A 131 -13.41 -5.81 11.22
C ARG A 131 -12.78 -7.06 10.63
N ALA A 132 -11.83 -6.87 9.72
CA ALA A 132 -11.02 -7.92 9.15
C ALA A 132 -9.56 -7.45 9.09
N LEU A 133 -8.64 -8.41 9.01
CA LEU A 133 -7.22 -8.17 8.79
C LEU A 133 -6.81 -8.86 7.49
N LEU A 134 -6.17 -8.09 6.61
CA LEU A 134 -5.47 -8.60 5.45
C LEU A 134 -3.99 -8.68 5.81
N THR A 135 -3.39 -9.85 5.62
CA THR A 135 -1.96 -10.06 5.84
C THR A 135 -1.37 -10.62 4.56
N MET A 136 -0.34 -9.96 4.03
CA MET A 136 0.30 -10.32 2.76
C MET A 136 1.80 -10.47 2.99
N GLU A 137 2.35 -11.60 2.56
CA GLU A 137 3.79 -11.82 2.51
C GLU A 137 4.36 -11.27 1.20
N LYS A 138 5.51 -10.61 1.26
CA LYS A 138 6.29 -10.25 0.07
C LYS A 138 6.89 -11.46 -0.60
N GLY A 139 7.56 -12.28 0.21
CA GLY A 139 8.44 -13.35 -0.24
C GLY A 139 9.59 -12.84 -1.10
N ILE A 140 10.48 -13.75 -1.50
CA ILE A 140 11.67 -13.44 -2.31
C ILE A 140 11.34 -12.62 -3.58
N PRO A 141 10.27 -12.92 -4.35
CA PRO A 141 9.93 -12.12 -5.51
C PRO A 141 9.48 -10.69 -5.14
N GLY A 142 8.72 -10.54 -4.06
CA GLY A 142 8.26 -9.23 -3.57
C GLY A 142 9.41 -8.38 -3.04
N GLU A 143 10.34 -8.96 -2.29
CA GLU A 143 11.54 -8.25 -1.81
C GLU A 143 12.30 -7.59 -2.96
N LYS A 144 12.52 -8.31 -4.06
CA LYS A 144 13.19 -7.77 -5.26
C LYS A 144 12.43 -6.58 -5.86
N VAL A 145 11.11 -6.70 -5.98
CA VAL A 145 10.24 -5.62 -6.49
C VAL A 145 10.36 -4.36 -5.61
N PHE A 146 10.32 -4.53 -4.29
CA PHE A 146 10.46 -3.41 -3.35
C PHE A 146 11.84 -2.78 -3.44
N ASP A 147 12.90 -3.58 -3.46
CA ASP A 147 14.26 -3.10 -3.58
C ASP A 147 14.50 -2.31 -4.87
N GLU A 148 14.02 -2.82 -6.02
CA GLU A 148 14.15 -2.15 -7.31
C GLU A 148 13.40 -0.83 -7.35
N ALA A 149 12.15 -0.80 -6.88
CA ALA A 149 11.35 0.43 -6.83
C ALA A 149 11.99 1.48 -5.93
N ILE A 150 12.37 1.11 -4.70
CA ILE A 150 12.95 2.06 -3.73
C ILE A 150 14.31 2.59 -4.23
N LYS A 151 15.15 1.75 -4.84
CA LYS A 151 16.41 2.21 -5.46
C LYS A 151 16.15 3.24 -6.56
N ALA A 152 15.14 3.01 -7.41
CA ALA A 152 14.78 3.94 -8.47
C ALA A 152 14.29 5.29 -7.90
N TRP A 153 13.46 5.28 -6.84
CA TRP A 153 13.00 6.49 -6.16
C TRP A 153 14.17 7.28 -5.55
N GLN A 154 15.08 6.61 -4.86
CA GLN A 154 16.25 7.26 -4.24
C GLN A 154 17.16 7.94 -5.27
N ALA A 155 17.35 7.34 -6.45
CA ALA A 155 18.12 7.93 -7.54
C ALA A 155 17.47 9.21 -8.12
N LYS A 156 16.15 9.37 -7.98
CA LYS A 156 15.41 10.56 -8.45
C LYS A 156 15.36 11.68 -7.42
N THR A 157 15.43 11.37 -6.13
CA THR A 157 15.45 12.37 -5.06
C THR A 157 16.85 12.93 -4.81
N ALA A 158 17.90 12.20 -5.22
CA ALA A 158 19.31 12.61 -5.03
C ALA A 158 19.87 13.50 -6.14
N GLY A 159 19.12 13.75 -7.22
CA GLY A 159 19.52 14.61 -8.35
C GLY A 159 18.65 15.86 -8.43
#